data_AF-A0A2G8JNY0-F1
#
_entry.id   AF-A0A2G8JNY0-F1
#
_cell.length_a   1.000
_cell.length_b   1.000
_cell.length_c   1.000
_cell.angle_alpha   90.00
_cell.angle_beta   90.00
_cell.angle_gamma   90.00
#
_symmetry.space_group_name_H-M   'P 1'
#
loop_
_entity.id
_entity.type
_entity.pdbx_description
1 polymer ?
#
loop_
_entity_poly.entity_id
_entity_poly.type
_entity_poly.pdbx_seq_one_letter_code
_entity_poly.pdbx_strand_id
1 'polypeptide(L)'
;NGMTTTPHSRTEEQRGANNPNVPNLCHESMDAILATDDGELIILKGSYIWRATENGIKKGFPRLISQRWAGLQNNLQTGTQLKNTVFWTKDAYQKMLFVKGKSVWRYSMSQDLDKTFPKDINKMLDLVAYKLNSLVGMFEMRQNGDIYLFGESEVYIFNWMGIIQGPFSTQEVFVGAPKDIAAVFQWTDNNIYFFTRGGMIYMFRSEDFKPLGKPKSWFNPAVGETDWLGCSTNLVKVTTSASSSAVLPVNTWIMASSGLLSVWYHKYF
;
A
#
# COMPACT_ATOMS: atom_id res chain seq x y z
N ASN A 1 48.42 -25.28 -17.78
CA ASN A 1 47.54 -25.03 -16.62
C ASN A 1 47.72 -23.60 -16.12
N GLY A 2 46.95 -22.66 -16.64
CA GLY A 2 46.87 -21.30 -16.13
C GLY A 2 45.41 -20.89 -16.09
N MET A 3 44.81 -20.88 -14.89
CA MET A 3 43.44 -20.41 -14.66
C MET A 3 43.46 -18.89 -14.49
N THR A 4 42.91 -18.19 -15.47
CA THR A 4 42.59 -16.76 -15.38
C THR A 4 41.30 -16.62 -14.58
N THR A 5 41.36 -16.05 -13.38
CA THR A 5 40.19 -15.73 -12.57
C THR A 5 39.60 -14.38 -13.01
N THR A 6 38.41 -14.41 -13.60
CA THR A 6 37.60 -13.23 -13.89
C THR A 6 36.99 -12.68 -12.60
N PRO A 7 36.96 -11.34 -12.37
CA PRO A 7 36.30 -10.78 -11.21
C PRO A 7 34.77 -10.91 -11.35
N HIS A 8 34.14 -11.54 -10.36
CA HIS A 8 32.69 -11.64 -10.25
C HIS A 8 32.08 -10.23 -10.10
N SER A 9 31.31 -9.82 -11.10
CA SER A 9 30.56 -8.56 -11.09
C SER A 9 29.57 -8.53 -9.93
N ARG A 10 29.74 -7.58 -9.02
CA ARG A 10 28.79 -7.26 -7.95
C ARG A 10 27.44 -6.93 -8.58
N THR A 11 26.42 -7.72 -8.25
CA THR A 11 25.06 -7.64 -8.80
C THR A 11 24.42 -6.26 -8.54
N GLU A 12 23.65 -5.76 -9.51
CA GLU A 12 22.83 -4.52 -9.44
C GLU A 12 21.94 -4.43 -8.19
N GLU A 13 21.67 -5.56 -7.54
CA GLU A 13 20.92 -5.72 -6.29
C GLU A 13 21.42 -4.84 -5.13
N GLN A 14 22.72 -4.56 -5.08
CA GLN A 14 23.32 -3.73 -4.02
C GLN A 14 23.37 -2.22 -4.36
N ARG A 15 23.05 -1.81 -5.58
CA ARG A 15 23.23 -0.42 -6.03
C ARG A 15 22.04 0.49 -5.68
N GLY A 16 20.86 -0.07 -5.44
CA GLY A 16 19.66 0.66 -5.04
C GLY A 16 19.55 0.92 -3.52
N ALA A 17 19.95 -0.06 -2.70
CA ALA A 17 19.80 0.01 -1.25
C ALA A 17 20.80 0.97 -0.55
N ASN A 18 21.90 1.33 -1.21
CA ASN A 18 22.97 2.16 -0.65
C ASN A 18 23.12 3.54 -1.32
N ASN A 19 22.15 3.96 -2.13
CA ASN A 19 22.13 5.32 -2.68
C ASN A 19 21.36 6.24 -1.71
N PRO A 20 22.03 7.18 -1.01
CA PRO A 20 21.36 8.04 -0.03
C PRO A 20 20.30 8.96 -0.63
N ASN A 21 20.23 9.07 -1.96
CA ASN A 21 19.22 9.86 -2.67
C ASN A 21 17.92 9.09 -2.97
N VAL A 22 17.88 7.78 -2.73
CA VAL A 22 16.68 6.96 -2.93
C VAL A 22 15.89 6.91 -1.62
N PRO A 23 14.61 7.30 -1.61
CA PRO A 23 13.78 7.27 -0.41
C PRO A 23 13.69 5.87 0.22
N ASN A 24 13.71 5.80 1.55
CA ASN A 24 13.52 4.56 2.29
C ASN A 24 12.06 4.44 2.75
N LEU A 25 11.28 3.60 2.06
CA LEU A 25 9.85 3.41 2.35
C LEU A 25 9.56 2.78 3.73
N CYS A 26 10.54 2.19 4.41
CA CYS A 26 10.36 1.64 5.76
C CYS A 26 10.46 2.70 6.87
N HIS A 27 10.89 3.91 6.55
CA HIS A 27 11.14 4.98 7.52
C HIS A 27 10.54 6.33 7.12
N GLU A 28 9.86 6.41 5.99
CA GLU A 28 9.31 7.65 5.45
C GLU A 28 7.91 7.44 4.86
N SER A 29 7.10 8.50 4.86
CA SER A 29 5.78 8.48 4.23
C SER A 29 5.87 8.60 2.70
N MET A 30 4.97 7.91 2.00
CA MET A 30 4.80 8.00 0.55
C MET A 30 4.09 9.31 0.16
N ASP A 31 4.24 9.71 -1.10
CA ASP A 31 3.47 10.83 -1.64
C ASP A 31 2.12 10.36 -2.19
N ALA A 32 2.07 9.17 -2.78
CA ALA A 32 0.84 8.53 -3.24
C ALA A 32 0.99 7.00 -3.32
N ILE A 33 -0.14 6.30 -3.17
CA ILE A 33 -0.26 4.86 -3.42
C ILE A 33 -1.52 4.65 -4.24
N LEU A 34 -1.41 3.85 -5.31
CA LEU A 34 -2.56 3.45 -6.10
C LEU A 34 -2.48 1.95 -6.41
N ALA A 35 -3.64 1.30 -6.40
CA ALA A 35 -3.79 -0.10 -6.77
C ALA A 35 -4.05 -0.21 -8.28
N THR A 36 -3.46 -1.23 -8.87
CA THR A 36 -3.67 -1.60 -10.27
C THR A 36 -4.51 -2.86 -10.38
N ASP A 37 -5.03 -3.08 -11.57
CA ASP A 37 -5.92 -4.21 -11.85
C ASP A 37 -5.23 -5.55 -11.86
N ASP A 38 -3.94 -5.55 -12.21
CA ASP A 38 -3.04 -6.71 -12.18
C ASP A 38 -2.57 -7.06 -10.76
N GLY A 39 -3.16 -6.46 -9.72
CA GLY A 39 -2.89 -6.82 -8.33
C GLY A 39 -1.57 -6.29 -7.81
N GLU A 40 -1.19 -5.08 -8.23
CA GLU A 40 0.01 -4.42 -7.78
C GLU A 40 -0.30 -3.06 -7.17
N LEU A 41 0.53 -2.63 -6.22
CA LEU A 41 0.57 -1.25 -5.77
C LEU A 41 1.66 -0.52 -6.52
N ILE A 42 1.31 0.63 -7.09
CA ILE A 42 2.29 1.63 -7.52
C ILE A 42 2.45 2.59 -6.35
N ILE A 43 3.66 2.64 -5.79
CA ILE A 43 4.01 3.51 -4.69
C ILE A 43 4.90 4.62 -5.23
N LEU A 44 4.54 5.87 -4.95
CA LEU A 44 5.21 7.07 -5.46
C LEU A 44 5.86 7.82 -4.30
N LYS A 45 7.14 8.17 -4.44
CA LYS A 45 7.85 9.04 -3.51
C LYS A 45 8.93 9.84 -4.23
N GLY A 46 8.89 11.15 -4.13
CA GLY A 46 9.87 12.01 -4.77
C GLY A 46 9.80 11.89 -6.30
N SER A 47 10.93 11.55 -6.89
CA SER A 47 11.07 11.21 -8.30
C SER A 47 10.98 9.71 -8.60
N TYR A 48 10.64 8.90 -7.61
CA TYR A 48 10.76 7.44 -7.68
C TYR A 48 9.42 6.73 -7.62
N ILE A 49 9.40 5.57 -8.26
CA ILE A 49 8.30 4.62 -8.24
C ILE A 49 8.78 3.28 -7.72
N TRP A 50 7.91 2.59 -6.99
CA TRP A 50 8.03 1.18 -6.65
C TRP A 50 6.78 0.45 -7.13
N ARG A 51 6.94 -0.83 -7.48
CA ARG A 51 5.81 -1.75 -7.67
C ARG A 51 5.87 -2.80 -6.57
N ALA A 52 4.80 -2.94 -5.82
CA ALA A 52 4.67 -3.91 -4.74
C ALA A 52 3.53 -4.89 -5.02
N THR A 53 3.67 -6.12 -4.56
CA THR A 53 2.58 -7.10 -4.45
C THR A 53 2.45 -7.52 -3.00
N GLU A 54 1.61 -8.52 -2.72
CA GLU A 54 1.56 -9.15 -1.40
C GLU A 54 2.90 -9.75 -0.94
N ASN A 55 3.80 -10.03 -1.89
CA ASN A 55 5.12 -10.60 -1.64
C ASN A 55 6.23 -9.54 -1.50
N GLY A 56 5.85 -8.26 -1.40
CA GLY A 56 6.78 -7.15 -1.26
C GLY A 56 7.12 -6.43 -2.56
N ILE A 57 8.18 -5.64 -2.52
CA ILE A 57 8.65 -4.82 -3.65
C ILE A 57 9.22 -5.72 -4.75
N LYS A 58 8.77 -5.51 -6.00
CA LYS A 58 9.24 -6.25 -7.17
C LYS A 58 10.71 -5.94 -7.47
N LYS A 59 11.43 -6.97 -7.93
CA LYS A 59 12.81 -6.84 -8.39
C LYS A 59 12.95 -5.73 -9.46
N GLY A 60 14.02 -4.94 -9.35
CA GLY A 60 14.33 -3.87 -10.31
C GLY A 60 13.61 -2.56 -10.03
N PHE A 61 13.06 -2.38 -8.83
CA PHE A 61 12.57 -1.12 -8.28
C PHE A 61 13.45 -0.67 -7.09
N PRO A 62 13.53 0.64 -6.80
CA PRO A 62 12.80 1.72 -7.45
C PRO A 62 13.29 2.09 -8.86
N ARG A 63 12.44 2.81 -9.60
CA ARG A 63 12.76 3.44 -10.89
C ARG A 63 12.38 4.91 -10.87
N LEU A 64 12.92 5.70 -11.78
CA LEU A 64 12.51 7.11 -11.90
C LEU A 64 11.13 7.20 -12.57
N ILE A 65 10.29 8.11 -12.10
CA ILE A 65 9.00 8.46 -12.70
C ILE A 65 9.19 8.78 -14.19
N SER A 66 10.20 9.61 -14.52
CA SER A 66 10.48 10.05 -15.89
C SER A 66 10.87 8.93 -16.86
N GLN A 67 11.39 7.79 -16.36
CA GLN A 67 11.69 6.62 -17.18
C GLN A 67 10.43 5.85 -17.57
N ARG A 68 9.37 5.94 -16.74
CA ARG A 68 8.13 5.19 -16.93
C ARG A 68 7.05 6.04 -17.61
N TRP A 69 6.94 7.31 -17.23
CA TRP A 69 5.94 8.23 -17.75
C TRP A 69 6.63 9.53 -18.17
N ALA A 70 6.95 9.63 -19.45
CA ALA A 70 7.57 10.84 -20.00
C ALA A 70 6.65 12.06 -19.78
N GLY A 71 7.22 13.16 -19.28
CA GLY A 71 6.50 14.41 -19.00
C GLY A 71 5.72 14.44 -17.67
N LEU A 72 5.64 13.32 -16.93
CA LEU A 72 5.02 13.30 -15.61
C LEU A 72 5.93 13.99 -14.58
N GLN A 73 5.31 14.76 -13.70
CA GLN A 73 6.01 15.49 -12.65
C GLN A 73 6.34 14.58 -11.45
N ASN A 74 7.36 14.96 -10.68
CA ASN A 74 7.69 14.34 -9.39
C ASN A 74 6.75 14.84 -8.28
N ASN A 75 6.78 14.22 -7.09
CA ASN A 75 5.98 14.61 -5.92
C ASN A 75 4.47 14.66 -6.27
N LEU A 76 3.94 13.54 -6.74
CA LEU A 76 2.54 13.39 -7.13
C LEU A 76 1.67 13.26 -5.88
N GLN A 77 0.47 13.82 -5.91
CA GLN A 77 -0.45 13.79 -4.77
C GLN A 77 -1.31 12.52 -4.73
N THR A 78 -1.75 12.05 -5.90
CA THR A 78 -2.55 10.83 -6.00
C THR A 78 -2.59 10.35 -7.45
N GLY A 79 -3.17 9.17 -7.67
CA GLY A 79 -3.47 8.63 -8.98
C GLY A 79 -4.44 7.46 -8.89
N THR A 80 -4.94 7.02 -10.04
CA THR A 80 -5.72 5.77 -10.12
C THR A 80 -5.54 5.14 -11.50
N GLN A 81 -5.72 3.83 -11.58
CA GLN A 81 -6.10 3.19 -12.83
C GLN A 81 -7.62 3.32 -13.00
N LEU A 82 -8.06 3.67 -14.21
CA LEU A 82 -9.46 3.67 -14.61
C LEU A 82 -9.76 2.41 -15.42
N LYS A 83 -10.86 1.75 -15.05
CA LYS A 83 -11.40 0.57 -15.70
C LYS A 83 -12.64 0.89 -16.50
N ASN A 84 -13.43 1.87 -16.07
CA ASN A 84 -14.66 2.25 -16.76
C ASN A 84 -14.51 3.56 -17.55
N THR A 85 -15.44 3.79 -18.46
CA THR A 85 -15.41 4.88 -19.43
C THR A 85 -15.97 6.20 -18.89
N VAL A 86 -16.34 6.28 -17.61
CA VAL A 86 -17.24 7.35 -17.17
C VAL A 86 -16.51 8.64 -16.78
N PHE A 87 -15.25 8.61 -16.37
CA PHE A 87 -14.67 9.82 -15.76
C PHE A 87 -14.52 11.02 -16.70
N TRP A 88 -14.49 10.79 -18.02
CA TRP A 88 -14.22 11.85 -19.00
C TRP A 88 -15.00 11.68 -20.30
N THR A 89 -14.82 10.55 -20.98
CA THR A 89 -15.52 10.21 -22.24
C THR A 89 -15.35 8.70 -22.48
N LYS A 90 -15.96 8.17 -23.57
CA LYS A 90 -15.70 6.80 -24.09
C LYS A 90 -14.20 6.43 -24.23
N ASP A 91 -13.29 7.40 -24.28
CA ASP A 91 -11.84 7.22 -24.39
C ASP A 91 -11.07 7.02 -23.05
N ALA A 92 -11.77 7.05 -21.91
CA ALA A 92 -11.17 6.93 -20.59
C ALA A 92 -10.92 5.47 -20.14
N TYR A 93 -11.36 4.48 -20.93
CA TYR A 93 -11.15 3.06 -20.65
C TYR A 93 -9.65 2.71 -20.61
N GLN A 94 -9.23 1.94 -19.61
CA GLN A 94 -7.84 1.49 -19.43
C GLN A 94 -6.82 2.63 -19.49
N LYS A 95 -7.02 3.62 -18.61
CA LYS A 95 -6.11 4.75 -18.47
C LYS A 95 -5.53 4.81 -17.07
N MET A 96 -4.35 5.39 -16.97
CA MET A 96 -3.76 5.79 -15.70
C MET A 96 -3.87 7.30 -15.53
N LEU A 97 -4.40 7.73 -14.39
CA LEU A 97 -4.44 9.13 -13.99
C LEU A 97 -3.45 9.41 -12.88
N PHE A 98 -2.79 10.56 -12.97
CA PHE A 98 -1.95 11.10 -11.91
C PHE A 98 -2.30 12.55 -11.67
N VAL A 99 -2.32 12.97 -10.40
CA VAL A 99 -2.72 14.31 -9.99
C VAL A 99 -1.58 15.00 -9.26
N LYS A 100 -1.35 16.27 -9.60
CA LYS A 100 -0.48 17.18 -8.86
C LYS A 100 -1.02 18.60 -8.92
N GLY A 101 -1.37 19.14 -7.76
CA GLY A 101 -2.11 20.39 -7.65
C GLY A 101 -3.42 20.29 -8.43
N LYS A 102 -3.62 21.23 -9.34
CA LYS A 102 -4.80 21.24 -10.23
C LYS A 102 -4.61 20.40 -11.49
N SER A 103 -3.40 19.91 -11.76
CA SER A 103 -3.10 19.24 -13.01
C SER A 103 -3.33 17.73 -12.90
N VAL A 104 -3.99 17.18 -13.90
CA VAL A 104 -4.15 15.73 -14.09
C VAL A 104 -3.41 15.34 -15.35
N TRP A 105 -2.60 14.29 -15.28
CA TRP A 105 -2.01 13.62 -16.42
C TRP A 105 -2.80 12.33 -16.69
N ARG A 106 -3.02 12.01 -17.97
CA ARG A 106 -3.69 10.77 -18.38
C ARG A 106 -2.80 10.01 -19.36
N TYR A 107 -2.47 8.79 -18.99
CA TYR A 107 -1.63 7.90 -19.77
C TYR A 107 -2.42 6.68 -20.23
N SER A 108 -2.10 6.16 -21.41
CA SER A 108 -2.48 4.80 -21.80
C SER A 108 -1.77 3.76 -20.92
N MET A 109 -2.22 2.51 -20.96
CA MET A 109 -1.48 1.40 -20.32
C MET A 109 -0.09 1.16 -20.95
N SER A 110 0.10 1.58 -22.22
CA SER A 110 1.41 1.62 -22.89
C SER A 110 2.31 2.79 -22.44
N GLN A 111 1.84 3.62 -21.51
CA GLN A 111 2.51 4.82 -20.97
C GLN A 111 2.63 6.00 -21.93
N ASP A 112 1.79 6.07 -22.95
CA ASP A 112 1.72 7.24 -23.83
C ASP A 112 0.86 8.32 -23.15
N LEU A 113 1.40 9.55 -23.07
CA LEU A 113 0.64 10.70 -22.58
C LEU A 113 -0.41 11.09 -23.63
N ASP A 114 -1.67 11.15 -23.24
CA ASP A 114 -2.74 11.59 -24.16
C ASP A 114 -2.50 13.05 -24.58
N LYS A 115 -2.62 13.34 -25.88
CA LYS A 115 -2.22 14.61 -26.53
C LYS A 115 -2.77 15.91 -25.90
N THR A 116 -3.88 15.83 -25.17
CA THR A 116 -4.53 17.00 -24.57
C THR A 116 -4.29 17.14 -23.07
N PHE A 117 -3.43 16.28 -22.49
CA PHE A 117 -3.04 16.28 -21.09
C PHE A 117 -1.63 16.87 -20.89
N PRO A 118 -1.35 17.50 -19.73
CA PRO A 118 -2.21 17.57 -18.56
C PRO A 118 -3.36 18.58 -18.67
N LYS A 119 -4.44 18.34 -17.91
CA LYS A 119 -5.62 19.20 -17.83
C LYS A 119 -5.90 19.66 -16.40
N ASP A 120 -6.65 20.75 -16.25
CA ASP A 120 -7.09 21.24 -14.93
C ASP A 120 -8.26 20.39 -14.41
N ILE A 121 -8.10 19.76 -13.24
CA ILE A 121 -9.08 18.88 -12.61
C ILE A 121 -10.41 19.57 -12.33
N ASN A 122 -10.40 20.86 -11.98
CA ASN A 122 -11.62 21.60 -11.65
C ASN A 122 -12.40 21.94 -12.92
N LYS A 123 -11.71 22.29 -14.02
CA LYS A 123 -12.37 22.50 -15.32
C LYS A 123 -12.91 21.22 -15.89
N MET A 124 -12.13 20.17 -15.73
CA MET A 124 -12.48 18.83 -16.16
C MET A 124 -13.77 18.40 -15.45
N LEU A 125 -13.81 18.38 -14.13
CA LEU A 125 -14.98 17.89 -13.39
C LEU A 125 -16.14 18.91 -13.31
N ASP A 126 -16.03 20.07 -13.95
CA ASP A 126 -16.92 21.23 -13.75
C ASP A 126 -17.05 21.64 -12.26
N LEU A 127 -15.98 21.41 -11.49
CA LEU A 127 -15.89 21.60 -10.05
C LEU A 127 -15.24 22.91 -9.66
N VAL A 128 -15.45 23.97 -10.43
CA VAL A 128 -14.87 25.29 -10.13
C VAL A 128 -15.20 25.76 -8.71
N ALA A 129 -16.33 25.30 -8.13
CA ALA A 129 -16.75 25.59 -6.77
C ALA A 129 -15.97 24.85 -5.66
N TYR A 130 -15.43 23.66 -5.93
CA TYR A 130 -14.98 22.72 -4.88
C TYR A 130 -13.47 22.72 -4.62
N LYS A 131 -12.69 23.43 -5.46
CA LYS A 131 -11.25 23.72 -5.26
C LYS A 131 -10.42 22.49 -4.85
N LEU A 132 -10.47 21.43 -5.67
CA LEU A 132 -9.67 20.22 -5.47
C LEU A 132 -8.17 20.50 -5.66
N ASN A 133 -7.50 21.00 -4.62
CA ASN A 133 -6.06 21.34 -4.64
C ASN A 133 -5.20 20.41 -3.76
N SER A 134 -5.85 19.67 -2.85
CA SER A 134 -5.19 18.85 -1.83
C SER A 134 -5.79 17.44 -1.79
N LEU A 135 -5.86 16.78 -2.96
CA LEU A 135 -6.27 15.38 -2.99
C LEU A 135 -5.20 14.51 -2.32
N VAL A 136 -5.64 13.56 -1.51
CA VAL A 136 -4.78 12.55 -0.87
C VAL A 136 -5.06 11.14 -1.40
N GLY A 137 -6.18 10.94 -2.11
CA GLY A 137 -6.57 9.63 -2.60
C GLY A 137 -7.57 9.74 -3.75
N MET A 138 -7.49 8.81 -4.69
CA MET A 138 -8.47 8.65 -5.74
C MET A 138 -8.50 7.19 -6.16
N PHE A 139 -9.68 6.60 -6.29
CA PHE A 139 -9.82 5.30 -6.93
C PHE A 139 -11.21 5.12 -7.54
N GLU A 140 -11.27 4.25 -8.54
CA GLU A 140 -12.53 3.72 -9.06
C GLU A 140 -12.95 2.51 -8.23
N MET A 141 -14.12 2.58 -7.59
CA MET A 141 -14.68 1.51 -6.77
C MET A 141 -15.03 0.30 -7.65
N ARG A 142 -14.46 -0.86 -7.33
CA ARG A 142 -14.59 -2.08 -8.15
C ARG A 142 -16.02 -2.58 -8.27
N GLN A 143 -16.86 -2.34 -7.27
CA GLN A 143 -18.23 -2.87 -7.20
C GLN A 143 -19.20 -2.15 -8.11
N ASN A 144 -19.11 -0.82 -8.21
CA ASN A 144 -20.10 0.00 -8.89
C ASN A 144 -19.52 0.96 -9.94
N GLY A 145 -18.19 1.05 -10.05
CA GLY A 145 -17.51 1.92 -11.01
C GLY A 145 -17.53 3.40 -10.64
N ASP A 146 -18.06 3.75 -9.47
CA ASP A 146 -18.04 5.13 -8.99
C ASP A 146 -16.61 5.53 -8.63
N ILE A 147 -16.25 6.78 -8.87
CA ILE A 147 -14.93 7.30 -8.57
C ILE A 147 -14.99 8.10 -7.27
N TYR A 148 -14.13 7.74 -6.33
CA TYR A 148 -14.03 8.39 -5.04
C TYR A 148 -12.80 9.30 -5.06
N LEU A 149 -12.99 10.59 -4.82
CA LEU A 149 -11.91 11.56 -4.65
C LEU A 149 -11.83 11.97 -3.18
N PHE A 150 -10.70 11.69 -2.54
CA PHE A 150 -10.44 12.04 -1.16
C PHE A 150 -9.60 13.31 -1.10
N GLY A 151 -10.15 14.35 -0.48
CA GLY A 151 -9.39 15.47 0.08
C GLY A 151 -8.82 15.10 1.45
N GLU A 152 -8.36 16.10 2.20
CA GLU A 152 -7.76 15.86 3.52
C GLU A 152 -8.78 15.39 4.56
N SER A 153 -10.03 15.87 4.48
CA SER A 153 -11.09 15.55 5.45
C SER A 153 -12.43 15.17 4.82
N GLU A 154 -12.49 15.21 3.49
CA GLU A 154 -13.73 15.07 2.74
C GLU A 154 -13.58 14.10 1.57
N VAL A 155 -14.69 13.51 1.18
CA VAL A 155 -14.80 12.63 0.02
C VAL A 155 -15.88 13.13 -0.93
N TYR A 156 -15.57 13.07 -2.22
CA TYR A 156 -16.49 13.32 -3.33
C TYR A 156 -16.71 12.01 -4.07
N ILE A 157 -17.96 11.73 -4.45
CA ILE A 157 -18.34 10.52 -5.18
C ILE A 157 -18.87 10.92 -6.55
N PHE A 158 -18.25 10.37 -7.59
CA PHE A 158 -18.61 10.59 -8.98
C PHE A 158 -19.24 9.31 -9.46
N ASN A 159 -20.55 9.33 -9.62
CA ASN A 159 -21.23 8.13 -10.03
C ASN A 159 -21.05 7.84 -11.52
N TRP A 160 -21.43 6.64 -11.94
CA TRP A 160 -21.39 6.22 -13.33
C TRP A 160 -22.20 7.11 -14.32
N MET A 161 -23.07 8.00 -13.82
CA MET A 161 -23.82 8.97 -14.62
C MET A 161 -23.11 10.33 -14.77
N GLY A 162 -21.93 10.50 -14.16
CA GLY A 162 -21.20 11.77 -14.14
C GLY A 162 -21.76 12.78 -13.14
N ILE A 163 -22.63 12.34 -12.21
CA ILE A 163 -23.16 13.19 -11.14
C ILE A 163 -22.18 13.16 -9.97
N ILE A 164 -21.93 14.34 -9.42
CA ILE A 164 -21.00 14.55 -8.32
C ILE A 164 -21.80 14.70 -7.04
N GLN A 165 -21.45 13.91 -6.04
CA GLN A 165 -22.02 13.95 -4.69
C GLN A 165 -20.96 14.39 -3.69
N GLY A 166 -21.40 15.13 -2.67
CA GLY A 166 -20.54 15.66 -1.61
C GLY A 166 -20.25 17.17 -1.74
N PRO A 167 -19.21 17.68 -1.04
CA PRO A 167 -18.30 16.92 -0.19
C PRO A 167 -19.02 16.32 1.02
N PHE A 168 -18.68 15.08 1.35
CA PHE A 168 -19.04 14.46 2.63
C PHE A 168 -17.82 14.41 3.54
N SER A 169 -18.00 14.51 4.85
CA SER A 169 -16.90 14.25 5.79
C SER A 169 -16.44 12.81 5.63
N THR A 170 -15.13 12.59 5.48
CA THR A 170 -14.57 11.24 5.37
C THR A 170 -14.91 10.40 6.60
N GLN A 171 -14.93 11.00 7.80
CA GLN A 171 -15.23 10.28 9.03
C GLN A 171 -16.73 9.98 9.23
N GLU A 172 -17.61 10.69 8.53
CA GLU A 172 -19.05 10.39 8.53
C GLU A 172 -19.36 9.22 7.59
N VAL A 173 -18.69 9.17 6.43
CA VAL A 173 -18.85 8.07 5.46
C VAL A 173 -18.11 6.80 5.93
N PHE A 174 -16.87 6.97 6.39
CA PHE A 174 -16.00 5.90 6.88
C PHE A 174 -15.76 6.08 8.38
N VAL A 175 -16.74 5.67 9.19
CA VAL A 175 -16.69 5.83 10.66
C VAL A 175 -15.45 5.15 11.23
N GLY A 176 -14.56 5.95 11.83
CA GLY A 176 -13.27 5.49 12.37
C GLY A 176 -12.08 5.69 11.43
N ALA A 177 -12.26 6.30 10.26
CA ALA A 177 -11.16 6.65 9.37
C ALA A 177 -10.17 7.62 10.03
N PRO A 178 -8.86 7.49 9.73
CA PRO A 178 -7.84 8.39 10.25
C PRO A 178 -8.01 9.81 9.70
N LYS A 179 -7.48 10.79 10.41
CA LYS A 179 -7.47 12.20 9.96
C LYS A 179 -6.21 12.54 9.15
N ASP A 180 -5.10 11.84 9.40
CA ASP A 180 -3.80 12.08 8.80
C ASP A 180 -3.57 11.23 7.54
N ILE A 181 -4.57 11.21 6.65
CA ILE A 181 -4.59 10.38 5.44
C ILE A 181 -3.47 10.81 4.47
N ALA A 182 -2.64 9.84 4.08
CA ALA A 182 -1.60 9.98 3.08
C ALA A 182 -1.99 9.33 1.73
N ALA A 183 -2.72 8.23 1.77
CA ALA A 183 -3.24 7.58 0.57
C ALA A 183 -4.52 6.80 0.89
N VAL A 184 -5.40 6.66 -0.11
CA VAL A 184 -6.58 5.80 -0.03
C VAL A 184 -6.70 5.02 -1.34
N PHE A 185 -6.83 3.71 -1.25
CA PHE A 185 -7.02 2.84 -2.41
C PHE A 185 -7.89 1.63 -2.05
N GLN A 186 -8.53 1.03 -3.05
CA GLN A 186 -9.16 -0.27 -2.91
C GLN A 186 -8.25 -1.35 -3.45
N TRP A 187 -8.01 -2.39 -2.64
CA TRP A 187 -7.15 -3.50 -3.02
C TRP A 187 -7.92 -4.60 -3.77
N THR A 188 -7.21 -5.63 -4.22
CA THR A 188 -7.78 -6.76 -4.96
C THR A 188 -8.67 -7.67 -4.12
N ASP A 189 -8.56 -7.61 -2.80
CA ASP A 189 -9.43 -8.30 -1.86
C ASP A 189 -10.75 -7.54 -1.59
N ASN A 190 -11.02 -6.50 -2.37
CA ASN A 190 -12.15 -5.58 -2.30
C ASN A 190 -12.17 -4.66 -1.07
N ASN A 191 -11.24 -4.78 -0.13
CA ASN A 191 -11.18 -3.88 1.01
C ASN A 191 -10.61 -2.51 0.62
N ILE A 192 -11.03 -1.48 1.34
CA ILE A 192 -10.56 -0.10 1.19
C ILE A 192 -9.51 0.15 2.27
N TYR A 193 -8.36 0.68 1.86
CA TYR A 193 -7.20 0.90 2.69
C TYR A 193 -6.93 2.39 2.80
N PHE A 194 -6.99 2.91 4.02
CA PHE A 194 -6.50 4.24 4.35
C PHE A 194 -5.10 4.10 4.95
N PHE A 195 -4.11 4.65 4.25
CA PHE A 195 -2.74 4.75 4.72
C PHE A 195 -2.52 6.13 5.34
N THR A 196 -1.87 6.18 6.50
CA THR A 196 -1.61 7.43 7.21
C THR A 196 -0.17 7.90 7.03
N ARG A 197 0.07 9.22 7.18
CA ARG A 197 1.43 9.78 7.17
C ARG A 197 2.31 9.18 8.27
N GLY A 198 1.70 8.77 9.38
CA GLY A 198 2.37 8.06 10.48
C GLY A 198 2.66 6.58 10.24
N GLY A 199 2.36 6.04 9.06
CA GLY A 199 2.66 4.63 8.73
C GLY A 199 1.64 3.61 9.21
N MET A 200 0.40 4.04 9.47
CA MET A 200 -0.68 3.16 9.89
C MET A 200 -1.61 2.83 8.72
N ILE A 201 -2.24 1.67 8.79
CA ILE A 201 -3.21 1.15 7.82
C ILE A 201 -4.53 0.93 8.53
N TYR A 202 -5.58 1.55 8.01
CA TYR A 202 -6.96 1.31 8.42
C TYR A 202 -7.69 0.64 7.26
N MET A 203 -8.32 -0.50 7.53
CA MET A 203 -8.99 -1.30 6.52
C MET A 203 -10.49 -1.20 6.71
N PHE A 204 -11.24 -1.12 5.62
CA PHE A 204 -12.69 -1.02 5.61
C PHE A 204 -13.28 -1.96 4.58
N ARG A 205 -14.46 -2.51 4.89
CA ARG A 205 -15.25 -3.25 3.92
C ARG A 205 -15.80 -2.32 2.85
N SER A 206 -15.78 -2.73 1.59
CA SER A 206 -16.37 -1.95 0.50
C SER A 206 -17.89 -1.94 0.51
N GLU A 207 -18.54 -2.95 1.11
CA GLU A 207 -19.98 -3.12 1.01
C GLU A 207 -20.74 -2.13 1.90
N ASP A 208 -20.19 -1.84 3.08
CA ASP A 208 -20.85 -1.00 4.09
C ASP A 208 -19.91 -0.06 4.85
N PHE A 209 -18.67 0.10 4.36
CA PHE A 209 -17.67 1.01 4.91
C PHE A 209 -17.39 0.82 6.41
N LYS A 210 -17.60 -0.39 6.93
CA LYS A 210 -17.26 -0.71 8.32
C LYS A 210 -15.77 -1.03 8.47
N PRO A 211 -15.14 -0.60 9.57
CA PRO A 211 -13.74 -0.89 9.84
C PRO A 211 -13.50 -2.39 10.05
N LEU A 212 -12.37 -2.87 9.57
CA LEU A 212 -11.90 -4.25 9.67
C LEU A 212 -10.75 -4.35 10.66
N GLY A 213 -11.06 -4.83 11.86
CA GLY A 213 -10.07 -5.05 12.90
C GLY A 213 -9.46 -3.75 13.44
N LYS A 214 -8.28 -3.88 14.05
CA LYS A 214 -7.51 -2.73 14.57
C LYS A 214 -6.56 -2.21 13.49
N PRO A 215 -6.18 -0.91 13.53
CA PRO A 215 -5.18 -0.36 12.63
C PRO A 215 -3.85 -1.11 12.74
N LYS A 216 -3.18 -1.30 11.62
CA LYS A 216 -1.93 -2.06 11.51
C LYS A 216 -0.77 -1.15 11.13
N SER A 217 0.45 -1.53 11.48
CA SER A 217 1.65 -0.80 11.05
C SER A 217 2.06 -1.28 9.66
N TRP A 218 2.22 -0.34 8.74
CA TRP A 218 2.74 -0.61 7.40
C TRP A 218 4.26 -0.79 7.40
N PHE A 219 4.96 -0.14 8.32
CA PHE A 219 6.43 -0.23 8.43
C PHE A 219 6.89 -1.47 9.21
N ASN A 220 6.02 -2.01 10.06
CA ASN A 220 6.30 -3.18 10.89
C ASN A 220 5.09 -4.13 10.92
N PRO A 221 4.79 -4.82 9.80
CA PRO A 221 3.68 -5.76 9.74
C PRO A 221 3.90 -6.92 10.71
N ALA A 222 2.84 -7.36 11.39
CA ALA A 222 2.93 -8.52 12.29
C ALA A 222 3.13 -9.82 11.49
N VAL A 223 3.60 -10.88 12.16
CA VAL A 223 3.77 -12.19 11.53
C VAL A 223 2.45 -12.67 10.93
N GLY A 224 2.47 -12.99 9.63
CA GLY A 224 1.29 -13.42 8.87
C GLY A 224 0.47 -12.28 8.25
N GLU A 225 0.86 -11.02 8.46
CA GLU A 225 0.30 -9.87 7.75
C GLU A 225 1.05 -9.62 6.44
N THR A 226 0.37 -9.00 5.47
CA THR A 226 0.97 -8.63 4.20
C THR A 226 2.09 -7.61 4.39
N ASP A 227 3.29 -7.92 3.90
CA ASP A 227 4.44 -7.04 3.91
C ASP A 227 4.72 -6.47 2.51
N TRP A 228 3.92 -5.49 2.10
CA TRP A 228 4.06 -4.86 0.78
C TRP A 228 5.43 -4.19 0.55
N LEU A 229 6.14 -3.80 1.62
CA LEU A 229 7.43 -3.14 1.50
C LEU A 229 8.63 -4.07 1.66
N GLY A 230 8.45 -5.25 2.26
CA GLY A 230 9.55 -6.12 2.64
C GLY A 230 10.35 -5.60 3.85
N CYS A 231 9.75 -4.77 4.71
CA CYS A 231 10.44 -4.16 5.85
C CYS A 231 10.75 -5.15 6.98
N SER A 232 10.07 -6.31 7.02
CA SER A 232 10.21 -7.32 8.07
C SER A 232 11.54 -8.10 8.05
N THR A 233 12.44 -7.82 7.09
CA THR A 233 13.65 -8.60 6.81
C THR A 233 14.77 -8.54 7.88
N ASN A 234 14.54 -7.88 9.02
CA ASN A 234 15.47 -7.90 10.17
C ASN A 234 15.09 -8.88 11.31
N LEU A 235 14.04 -9.68 11.16
CA LEU A 235 13.87 -10.86 12.01
C LEU A 235 14.77 -11.98 11.48
N VAL A 236 16.08 -11.82 11.67
CA VAL A 236 17.04 -12.93 11.56
C VAL A 236 16.44 -14.09 12.34
N LYS A 237 16.12 -15.18 11.64
CA LYS A 237 15.92 -16.48 12.29
C LYS A 237 17.20 -16.75 13.08
N VAL A 238 17.21 -16.40 14.37
CA VAL A 238 18.15 -16.96 15.33
C VAL A 238 17.81 -18.44 15.34
N THR A 239 18.43 -19.16 14.43
CA THR A 239 18.39 -20.60 14.40
C THR A 239 19.30 -20.97 15.54
N THR A 240 18.75 -21.21 16.72
CA THR A 240 19.48 -21.87 17.79
C THR A 240 19.87 -23.24 17.25
N SER A 241 21.09 -23.34 16.72
CA SER A 241 21.74 -24.61 16.45
C SER A 241 21.99 -25.25 17.81
N ALA A 242 21.04 -26.04 18.29
CA ALA A 242 21.30 -26.99 19.36
C ALA A 242 22.22 -28.08 18.78
N SER A 243 23.54 -27.88 18.89
CA SER A 243 24.53 -28.91 18.63
C SER A 243 24.56 -29.88 19.80
N SER A 244 23.92 -31.03 19.58
CA SER A 244 24.23 -32.38 20.04
C SER A 244 25.15 -32.61 21.26
N SER A 245 24.61 -33.41 22.18
CA SER A 245 25.26 -34.56 22.83
C SER A 245 26.27 -34.31 23.96
N ALA A 246 25.81 -34.59 25.19
CA ALA A 246 26.61 -35.33 26.17
C ALA A 246 25.71 -36.39 26.84
N VAL A 247 26.04 -37.66 26.58
CA VAL A 247 25.48 -38.82 27.28
C VAL A 247 26.49 -39.24 28.35
N LEU A 248 25.98 -39.76 29.48
CA LEU A 248 26.48 -40.86 30.36
C LEU A 248 26.39 -40.48 31.87
N PRO A 249 26.30 -41.46 32.82
CA PRO A 249 25.13 -42.32 33.05
C PRO A 249 24.84 -42.60 34.56
N VAL A 250 23.81 -43.43 34.80
CA VAL A 250 23.58 -44.35 35.95
C VAL A 250 22.94 -43.85 37.26
N ASN A 251 21.75 -44.44 37.50
CA ASN A 251 21.07 -44.90 38.72
C ASN A 251 21.02 -44.03 39.98
N THR A 252 19.80 -43.62 40.32
CA THR A 252 19.26 -43.82 41.68
C THR A 252 17.80 -44.21 41.63
N TRP A 253 17.51 -45.36 42.25
CA TRP A 253 16.19 -45.86 42.59
C TRP A 253 15.50 -44.93 43.59
N ILE A 254 14.25 -44.55 43.35
CA ILE A 254 13.32 -44.20 44.44
C ILE A 254 11.97 -44.87 44.15
N MET A 255 11.56 -45.67 45.13
CA MET A 255 10.40 -46.53 45.14
C MET A 255 9.08 -45.77 45.01
N ALA A 256 8.13 -46.41 44.34
CA ALA A 256 6.71 -46.10 44.43
C ALA A 256 6.20 -46.35 45.85
N SER A 257 5.41 -45.42 46.39
CA SER A 257 4.44 -45.71 47.44
C SER A 257 3.11 -45.04 47.10
N SER A 258 2.12 -45.90 46.91
CA SER A 258 0.69 -45.65 46.82
C SER A 258 0.14 -44.76 47.93
N GLY A 259 -0.72 -43.81 47.57
CA GLY A 259 -1.56 -43.05 48.50
C GLY A 259 -2.77 -42.45 47.78
N LEU A 260 -3.94 -43.01 48.05
CA LEU A 260 -5.27 -42.57 47.60
C LEU A 260 -5.78 -41.37 48.41
N LEU A 261 -6.77 -40.66 47.83
CA LEU A 261 -7.72 -39.67 48.41
C LEU A 261 -7.12 -38.28 48.70
N SER A 262 -7.79 -37.13 48.48
CA SER A 262 -9.21 -36.83 48.30
C SER A 262 -9.38 -35.43 47.67
N VAL A 263 -10.56 -35.24 47.07
CA VAL A 263 -11.16 -33.99 46.56
C VAL A 263 -11.26 -32.91 47.63
N TRP A 264 -10.93 -31.66 47.31
CA TRP A 264 -11.57 -30.48 47.91
C TRP A 264 -11.83 -29.38 46.87
N TYR A 265 -13.12 -29.09 46.69
CA TYR A 265 -13.69 -27.92 46.04
C TYR A 265 -13.56 -26.74 47.00
N HIS A 266 -13.14 -25.55 46.54
CA HIS A 266 -13.51 -24.29 47.19
C HIS A 266 -13.77 -23.20 46.13
N LYS A 267 -15.07 -22.86 46.02
CA LYS A 267 -15.57 -21.59 45.49
C LYS A 267 -15.07 -20.46 46.40
N TYR A 268 -14.61 -19.37 45.80
CA TYR A 268 -14.76 -18.04 46.39
C TYR A 268 -15.31 -17.09 45.32
N PHE A 269 -16.14 -16.18 45.84
CA PHE A 269 -17.06 -15.22 45.25
C PHE A 269 -16.61 -14.49 43.98
#